data_AF-A0A7S3CTI5-F1
#
_entry.id   AF-A0A7S3CTI5-F1
#
_cell.length_a   1.000
_cell.length_b   1.000
_cell.length_c   1.000
_cell.angle_alpha   90.00
_cell.angle_beta   90.00
_cell.angle_gamma   90.00
#
_symmetry.space_group_name_H-M   'P 1'
#
loop_
_entity.id
_entity.type
_entity.pdbx_description
1 polymer ?
#
loop_
_entity_poly.entity_id
_entity_poly.type
_entity_poly.pdbx_seq_one_letter_code
_entity_poly.pdbx_strand_id
1 'polypeptide(L)'
;MNLNDEDMLEDEVNMDKLSPRMIATGFMVEDQKLVKATDCGDQMESHFVCQICLKVVNDPVECNKCSTAVCRGCVDLMKGLNGGSKCPFKCQNMEFVELHRYAKVKLGEILFVCPMYERGCRQDVEDSAQIGLPYSKAMSHQKVCKFRKVYCQLHCGAKVYNHEVEEHLLNCPQRKEKCPKCSLDIFVNQRKYAAHDCIQEMKRELARTKKEHYQLKKELGINYDEMNNVCKENHKLYQHEGFVRTYNGVPQ
;
A
#
# COMPACT_ATOMS: atom_id res chain seq x y z
N MET A 1 26.96 -44.54 9.82
CA MET A 1 25.79 -43.87 9.20
C MET A 1 25.07 -43.14 10.32
N ASN A 2 25.32 -41.85 10.45
CA ASN A 2 24.59 -40.91 11.29
C ASN A 2 24.84 -39.54 10.66
N LEU A 3 23.82 -38.99 10.02
CA LEU A 3 23.77 -37.60 9.57
C LEU A 3 22.64 -36.98 10.38
N ASN A 4 23.01 -36.17 11.37
CA ASN A 4 22.06 -35.30 12.06
C ASN A 4 22.20 -33.91 11.44
N ASP A 5 21.12 -33.54 10.75
CA ASP A 5 20.48 -32.22 10.65
C ASP A 5 21.31 -31.01 11.07
N GLU A 6 21.66 -30.20 10.06
CA GLU A 6 22.18 -28.85 10.22
C GLU A 6 21.04 -27.89 10.63
N ASP A 7 21.24 -27.22 11.76
CA ASP A 7 20.42 -26.14 12.29
C ASP A 7 20.34 -24.96 11.30
N MET A 8 19.22 -24.84 10.60
CA MET A 8 18.78 -23.60 9.97
C MET A 8 18.18 -22.66 11.03
N LEU A 9 18.97 -21.68 11.48
CA LEU A 9 18.46 -20.55 12.23
C LEU A 9 17.63 -19.65 11.31
N GLU A 10 16.31 -19.72 11.43
CA GLU A 10 15.40 -18.71 10.90
C GLU A 10 15.45 -17.48 11.83
N ASP A 11 16.13 -16.42 11.39
CA ASP A 11 16.05 -15.12 12.04
C ASP A 11 14.65 -14.51 11.81
N GLU A 12 13.76 -14.68 12.79
CA GLU A 12 12.49 -13.97 12.84
C GLU A 12 12.74 -12.46 13.01
N VAL A 13 12.58 -11.70 11.92
CA VAL A 13 12.63 -10.24 11.95
C VAL A 13 11.43 -9.71 12.75
N ASN A 14 11.70 -9.24 13.97
CA ASN A 14 10.74 -8.63 14.87
C ASN A 14 10.23 -7.29 14.30
N MET A 15 9.00 -7.29 13.77
CA MET A 15 8.36 -6.16 13.08
C MET A 15 8.01 -4.98 14.00
N ASP A 16 7.97 -5.17 15.32
CA ASP A 16 7.57 -4.13 16.28
C ASP A 16 8.70 -3.17 16.66
N LYS A 17 9.89 -3.33 16.07
CA LYS A 17 11.06 -2.45 16.30
C LYS A 17 11.37 -1.50 15.14
N LEU A 18 10.51 -1.42 14.13
CA LEU A 18 10.69 -0.49 13.02
C LEU A 18 10.40 0.95 13.48
N SER A 19 11.46 1.77 13.51
CA SER A 19 11.38 3.20 13.79
C SER A 19 10.36 3.92 12.88
N PRO A 20 9.65 4.96 13.36
CA PRO A 20 8.83 5.83 12.53
C PRO A 20 9.55 6.41 11.29
N ARG A 21 10.90 6.44 11.30
CA ARG A 21 11.73 6.76 10.13
C ARG A 21 11.52 5.81 8.94
N MET A 22 11.20 4.54 9.19
CA MET A 22 10.98 3.54 8.12
C MET A 22 9.56 3.58 7.54
N ILE A 23 8.60 4.13 8.28
CA ILE A 23 7.21 4.31 7.81
C ILE A 23 7.12 5.52 6.86
N ALA A 24 7.92 6.57 7.10
CA ALA A 24 8.01 7.73 6.21
C ALA A 24 8.83 7.50 4.92
N THR A 25 9.60 6.40 4.86
CA THR A 25 10.37 5.98 3.67
C THR A 25 9.79 4.76 2.97
N GLY A 26 8.48 4.52 3.11
CA GLY A 26 7.79 3.44 2.39
C GLY A 26 8.17 3.44 0.91
N PHE A 27 8.87 2.38 0.51
CA PHE A 27 9.46 2.11 -0.82
C PHE A 27 10.86 2.70 -1.11
N MET A 28 11.86 2.25 -0.37
CA MET A 28 13.18 2.05 -1.00
C MET A 28 13.09 0.87 -1.95
N VAL A 29 12.98 1.18 -3.24
CA VAL A 29 12.91 0.19 -4.31
C VAL A 29 14.33 -0.23 -4.68
N GLU A 30 14.78 -1.35 -4.12
CA GLU A 30 16.04 -2.00 -4.52
C GLU A 30 16.05 -2.39 -6.01
N ASP A 31 14.88 -2.53 -6.63
CA ASP A 31 14.72 -2.87 -8.05
C ASP A 31 14.48 -1.66 -8.98
N GLN A 32 14.56 -0.41 -8.50
CA GLN A 32 14.49 0.79 -9.36
C GLN A 32 15.87 1.20 -9.85
N LYS A 33 16.63 0.28 -10.46
CA LYS A 33 17.69 0.71 -11.36
C LYS A 33 16.97 1.27 -12.58
N LEU A 34 16.90 2.59 -12.72
CA LEU A 34 16.36 3.24 -13.91
C LEU A 34 17.37 3.06 -15.04
N VAL A 35 16.91 2.36 -16.06
CA VAL A 35 17.22 2.47 -17.49
C VAL A 35 18.67 2.77 -17.89
N LYS A 36 19.31 1.82 -18.58
CA LYS A 36 20.49 2.09 -19.40
C LYS A 36 20.05 2.71 -20.74
N ALA A 37 20.69 3.80 -21.15
CA ALA A 37 20.51 4.32 -22.51
C ALA A 37 20.98 3.29 -23.53
N THR A 38 20.27 3.14 -24.65
CA THR A 38 20.45 1.99 -25.55
C THR A 38 21.65 2.07 -26.48
N ASP A 39 22.23 3.24 -26.63
CA ASP A 39 23.41 3.47 -27.45
C ASP A 39 24.23 4.59 -26.83
N CYS A 40 25.54 4.54 -27.07
CA CYS A 40 26.62 5.44 -26.64
C CYS A 40 27.37 4.97 -25.39
N GLY A 41 28.63 4.56 -25.60
CA GLY A 41 29.64 4.54 -24.54
C GLY A 41 29.68 5.88 -23.80
N ASP A 42 29.80 5.80 -22.48
CA ASP A 42 30.29 6.82 -21.55
C ASP A 42 29.69 8.23 -21.53
N GLN A 43 28.63 8.57 -22.26
CA GLN A 43 28.10 9.95 -22.25
C GLN A 43 26.57 10.05 -22.21
N MET A 44 25.94 9.55 -21.15
CA MET A 44 24.70 10.20 -20.72
C MET A 44 25.10 11.59 -20.20
N GLU A 45 24.63 12.65 -20.85
CA GLU A 45 24.86 14.01 -20.36
C GLU A 45 24.50 14.08 -18.87
N SER A 46 25.47 14.42 -18.03
CA SER A 46 25.33 14.49 -16.56
C SER A 46 24.16 15.37 -16.12
N HIS A 47 23.62 16.19 -17.02
CA HIS A 47 22.49 17.08 -16.84
C HIS A 47 21.15 16.36 -16.62
N PHE A 48 21.00 15.09 -17.01
CA PHE A 48 19.77 14.31 -16.81
C PHE A 48 19.83 13.31 -15.65
N VAL A 49 20.93 13.30 -14.90
CA VAL A 49 21.09 12.48 -13.69
C VAL A 49 20.79 13.34 -12.46
N CYS A 50 19.78 12.93 -11.70
CA CYS A 50 19.46 13.59 -10.43
C CYS A 50 20.60 13.36 -9.44
N GLN A 51 21.24 14.42 -8.99
CA GLN A 51 22.37 14.34 -8.05
C GLN A 51 21.95 13.99 -6.61
N ILE A 52 20.65 13.85 -6.33
CA ILE A 52 20.13 13.43 -5.02
C ILE A 52 19.99 11.90 -4.97
N CYS A 53 19.32 11.32 -5.97
CA CYS A 53 19.07 9.87 -6.01
C CYS A 53 20.02 9.10 -6.94
N LEU A 54 20.89 9.81 -7.68
CA LEU A 54 21.86 9.27 -8.64
C LEU A 54 21.24 8.44 -9.76
N LYS A 55 19.98 8.73 -10.11
CA LYS A 55 19.22 8.09 -11.19
C LYS A 55 18.83 9.13 -12.23
N VAL A 56 18.40 8.67 -13.40
CA VAL A 56 17.72 9.53 -14.38
C VAL A 56 16.60 10.30 -13.68
N VAL A 57 16.53 11.61 -13.94
CA VAL A 57 15.52 12.49 -13.35
C VAL A 57 14.11 11.95 -13.65
N ASN A 58 13.31 11.76 -12.61
CA ASN A 58 11.90 11.37 -12.69
C ASN A 58 11.03 12.56 -12.26
N ASP A 59 10.10 12.96 -13.13
CA ASP A 59 9.39 14.24 -13.01
C ASP A 59 10.36 15.42 -12.79
N PRO A 60 11.15 15.77 -13.82
CA PRO A 60 12.28 16.68 -13.68
C PRO A 60 11.85 18.10 -13.36
N VAL A 61 12.50 18.66 -12.35
CA VAL A 61 12.48 20.09 -12.01
C VAL A 61 13.90 20.61 -11.98
N GLU A 62 14.08 21.90 -12.22
CA GLU A 62 15.40 22.54 -12.15
C GLU A 62 15.40 23.70 -11.16
N CYS A 63 16.53 23.93 -10.51
CA CYS A 63 16.69 25.11 -9.67
C CYS A 63 16.80 26.35 -10.56
N ASN A 64 16.02 27.39 -10.28
CA ASN A 64 16.06 28.65 -11.04
C ASN A 64 17.39 29.41 -10.97
N LYS A 65 18.30 29.05 -10.03
CA LYS A 65 19.62 29.67 -9.86
C LYS A 65 20.75 28.88 -10.51
N CYS A 66 20.86 27.59 -10.20
CA CYS A 66 21.98 26.76 -10.69
C CYS A 66 21.61 25.85 -11.87
N SER A 67 20.36 25.89 -12.33
CA SER A 67 19.83 25.08 -13.46
C SER A 67 20.11 23.58 -13.35
N THR A 68 20.34 23.08 -12.12
CA THR A 68 20.57 21.65 -11.88
C THR A 68 19.24 20.92 -11.87
N ALA A 69 19.09 19.93 -12.75
CA ALA A 69 17.91 19.10 -12.82
C ALA A 69 17.91 18.04 -11.70
N VAL A 70 16.75 17.88 -11.06
CA VAL A 70 16.51 16.91 -9.99
C VAL A 70 15.09 16.36 -10.10
N CYS A 71 14.81 15.23 -9.44
CA CYS A 71 13.45 14.71 -9.35
C CYS A 71 12.60 15.58 -8.43
N ARG A 72 11.35 15.87 -8.80
CA ARG A 72 10.39 16.55 -7.91
C ARG A 72 10.26 15.86 -6.55
N GLY A 73 10.08 14.54 -6.55
CA GLY A 73 9.98 13.77 -5.31
C GLY A 73 11.22 13.84 -4.41
N CYS A 74 12.42 14.03 -4.99
CA CYS A 74 13.65 14.21 -4.20
C CYS A 74 13.67 15.60 -3.53
N VAL A 75 13.20 16.63 -4.23
CA VAL A 75 13.05 17.98 -3.67
C VAL A 75 12.03 17.98 -2.53
N ASP A 76 10.89 17.34 -2.72
CA ASP A 76 9.81 17.28 -1.73
C ASP A 76 10.24 16.53 -0.47
N LEU A 77 10.96 15.40 -0.64
CA LEU A 77 11.54 14.66 0.49
C LEU A 77 12.50 15.53 1.31
N MET A 78 13.40 16.26 0.64
CA MET A 78 14.34 17.13 1.34
C MET A 78 13.67 18.30 2.05
N LYS A 79 12.60 18.86 1.48
CA LYS A 79 11.81 19.91 2.14
C LYS A 79 11.23 19.39 3.45
N GLY A 80 10.74 18.16 3.48
CA GLY A 80 10.19 17.51 4.67
C GLY A 80 11.23 17.18 5.74
N LEU A 81 12.48 16.87 5.37
CA LEU A 81 13.53 16.46 6.31
C LEU A 81 14.35 17.61 6.91
N ASN A 82 14.63 18.66 6.14
CA ASN A 82 15.65 19.68 6.49
C ASN A 82 15.11 21.10 6.67
N GLY A 83 13.80 21.28 6.87
CA GLY A 83 13.23 22.63 7.10
C GLY A 83 13.25 23.55 5.87
N GLY A 84 13.27 22.97 4.66
CA GLY A 84 12.63 23.56 3.47
C GLY A 84 13.25 24.75 2.76
N SER A 85 14.43 25.28 3.13
CA SER A 85 14.87 26.59 2.59
C SER A 85 16.08 26.60 1.67
N LYS A 86 16.87 25.52 1.59
CA LYS A 86 18.15 25.54 0.85
C LYS A 86 18.17 24.52 -0.28
N CYS A 87 18.66 24.97 -1.43
CA CYS A 87 18.96 24.09 -2.55
C CYS A 87 20.04 23.08 -2.14
N PRO A 88 19.95 21.80 -2.53
CA PRO A 88 20.98 20.79 -2.26
C PRO A 88 22.36 21.18 -2.79
N PHE A 89 22.40 22.06 -3.80
CA PHE A 89 23.62 22.57 -4.42
C PHE A 89 24.00 23.97 -3.89
N LYS A 90 23.65 24.27 -2.64
CA LYS A 90 24.09 25.48 -1.90
C LYS A 90 23.60 26.82 -2.47
N CYS A 91 22.50 26.84 -3.23
CA CYS A 91 21.82 28.09 -3.57
C CYS A 91 21.06 28.65 -2.36
N GLN A 92 21.06 29.97 -2.20
CA GLN A 92 20.50 30.65 -1.03
C GLN A 92 18.96 30.60 -0.97
N ASN A 93 18.27 30.54 -2.12
CA ASN A 93 16.80 30.48 -2.21
C ASN A 93 16.36 29.25 -3.01
N MET A 94 15.39 28.50 -2.47
CA MET A 94 14.90 27.24 -3.02
C MET A 94 13.66 27.45 -3.88
N GLU A 95 13.85 27.78 -5.15
CA GLU A 95 12.77 27.79 -6.14
C GLU A 95 13.10 26.82 -7.27
N PHE A 96 12.29 25.76 -7.36
CA PHE A 96 12.38 24.75 -8.39
C PHE A 96 11.27 24.95 -9.39
N VAL A 97 11.66 25.17 -10.64
CA VAL A 97 10.76 25.41 -11.76
C VAL A 97 10.72 24.17 -12.65
N GLU A 98 9.79 24.17 -13.60
CA GLU A 98 9.76 23.14 -14.62
C GLU A 98 11.03 23.19 -15.47
N LEU A 99 11.52 22.02 -15.90
CA LEU A 99 12.73 21.91 -16.72
C LEU A 99 12.68 22.83 -17.95
N HIS A 100 13.80 23.47 -18.29
CA HIS A 100 13.88 24.35 -19.44
C HIS A 100 13.48 23.63 -20.74
N ARG A 101 12.80 24.35 -21.66
CA ARG A 101 12.27 23.79 -22.91
C ARG A 101 13.31 22.98 -23.69
N TYR A 102 14.53 23.51 -23.82
CA TYR A 102 15.62 22.83 -24.53
C TYR A 102 15.98 21.49 -23.87
N ALA A 103 16.12 21.47 -22.54
CA ALA A 103 16.45 20.27 -21.78
C ALA A 103 15.31 19.22 -21.85
N LYS A 104 14.04 19.64 -21.89
CA LYS A 104 12.91 18.72 -22.13
C LYS A 104 12.97 18.05 -23.51
N VAL A 105 13.29 18.82 -24.54
CA VAL A 105 13.44 18.28 -25.91
C VAL A 105 14.58 17.27 -25.94
N LYS A 106 15.74 17.62 -25.40
CA LYS A 106 16.90 16.71 -25.30
C LYS A 106 16.63 15.46 -24.48
N LEU A 107 15.95 15.58 -23.34
CA LEU A 107 15.55 14.41 -22.56
C LEU A 107 14.60 13.49 -23.35
N GLY A 108 13.74 14.05 -24.19
CA GLY A 108 12.82 13.29 -25.04
C GLY A 108 13.49 12.56 -26.22
N GLU A 109 14.64 13.05 -26.69
CA GLU A 109 15.45 12.42 -27.76
C GLU A 109 16.20 11.17 -27.28
N ILE A 110 16.45 11.05 -25.97
CA ILE A 110 17.14 9.90 -25.38
C ILE A 110 16.19 8.71 -25.34
N LEU A 111 16.70 7.55 -25.75
CA LEU A 111 16.00 6.27 -25.64
C LEU A 111 16.40 5.52 -24.39
N PHE A 112 15.39 4.95 -23.76
CA PHE A 112 15.45 4.35 -22.45
C PHE A 112 15.04 2.87 -22.52
N VAL A 113 15.95 1.96 -22.23
CA VAL A 113 15.71 0.51 -22.09
C VAL A 113 15.04 0.15 -20.77
N CYS A 114 14.05 -0.75 -20.81
CA CYS A 114 13.46 -1.24 -19.57
C CYS A 114 14.51 -1.98 -18.71
N PRO A 115 14.63 -1.70 -17.41
CA PRO A 115 15.56 -2.45 -16.52
C PRO A 115 15.27 -3.95 -16.46
N MET A 116 14.04 -4.34 -16.79
CA MET A 116 13.59 -5.73 -16.82
C MET A 116 13.70 -6.36 -18.22
N TYR A 117 14.40 -5.70 -19.16
CA TYR A 117 14.62 -6.22 -20.50
C TYR A 117 15.26 -7.61 -20.49
N GLU A 118 16.33 -7.79 -19.71
CA GLU A 118 17.01 -9.08 -19.54
C GLU A 118 16.09 -10.16 -18.92
N ARG A 119 15.04 -9.75 -18.20
CA ARG A 119 14.04 -10.65 -17.59
C ARG A 119 12.83 -10.94 -18.48
N GLY A 120 12.84 -10.48 -19.73
CA GLY A 120 11.78 -10.75 -20.69
C GLY A 120 10.84 -9.59 -20.96
N CYS A 121 11.07 -8.41 -20.38
CA CYS A 121 10.36 -7.22 -20.85
C CYS A 121 10.80 -6.90 -22.28
N ARG A 122 9.83 -6.83 -23.20
CA ARG A 122 10.05 -6.49 -24.62
C ARG A 122 9.19 -5.32 -25.09
N GLN A 123 8.50 -4.64 -24.16
CA GLN A 123 7.66 -3.48 -24.48
C GLN A 123 8.46 -2.26 -24.98
N ASP A 124 9.78 -2.30 -24.83
CA ASP A 124 10.75 -1.35 -25.37
C ASP A 124 11.19 -1.66 -26.80
N VAL A 125 10.52 -2.59 -27.46
CA VAL A 125 10.74 -2.95 -28.88
C VAL A 125 9.37 -2.88 -29.57
N GLU A 126 8.80 -1.68 -29.71
CA GLU A 126 7.49 -1.51 -30.37
C GLU A 126 7.56 -1.78 -31.88
N ASP A 127 8.73 -1.67 -32.51
CA ASP A 127 8.97 -2.09 -33.88
C ASP A 127 10.46 -2.44 -34.05
N SER A 128 10.72 -3.52 -34.76
CA SER A 128 11.92 -4.37 -34.82
C SER A 128 13.27 -3.73 -35.22
N ALA A 129 13.43 -2.41 -35.17
CA ALA A 129 14.65 -1.71 -35.57
C ALA A 129 15.44 -1.04 -34.43
N GLN A 130 14.82 -0.72 -33.29
CA GLN A 130 15.51 -0.01 -32.21
C GLN A 130 15.04 -0.47 -30.82
N ILE A 131 15.99 -0.66 -29.91
CA ILE A 131 15.71 -0.99 -28.52
C ILE A 131 15.57 0.32 -27.74
N GLY A 132 14.55 0.45 -26.90
CA GLY A 132 14.34 1.56 -25.99
C GLY A 132 13.10 2.41 -26.30
N LEU A 133 12.66 3.16 -25.30
CA LEU A 133 11.49 4.03 -25.34
C LEU A 133 11.89 5.49 -25.14
N PRO A 134 11.23 6.47 -25.80
CA PRO A 134 11.35 7.87 -25.43
C PRO A 134 11.02 8.09 -23.96
N TYR A 135 11.60 9.13 -23.33
CA TYR A 135 11.43 9.41 -21.89
C TYR A 135 9.99 9.31 -21.39
N SER A 136 9.02 9.92 -22.09
CA SER A 136 7.61 9.90 -21.69
C SER A 136 7.01 8.47 -21.66
N LYS A 137 7.31 7.67 -22.69
CA LYS A 137 6.90 6.25 -22.78
C LYS A 137 7.65 5.39 -21.76
N ALA A 138 8.92 5.66 -21.51
CA ALA A 138 9.71 4.93 -20.51
C ALA A 138 9.17 5.16 -19.09
N MET A 139 8.82 6.40 -18.75
CA MET A 139 8.24 6.73 -17.45
C MET A 139 6.85 6.14 -17.25
N SER A 140 6.01 6.12 -18.30
CA SER A 140 4.70 5.46 -18.22
C SER A 140 4.85 3.94 -18.13
N HIS A 141 5.72 3.33 -18.94
CA HIS A 141 6.02 1.91 -18.91
C HIS A 141 6.49 1.45 -17.52
N GLN A 142 7.40 2.18 -16.87
CA GLN A 142 7.91 1.80 -15.55
C GLN A 142 6.80 1.62 -14.49
N LYS A 143 5.68 2.34 -14.61
CA LYS A 143 4.53 2.23 -13.71
C LYS A 143 3.72 0.96 -13.94
N VAL A 144 3.70 0.44 -15.16
CA VAL A 144 2.87 -0.70 -15.59
C VAL A 144 3.66 -1.94 -16.01
N CYS A 145 4.99 -1.90 -15.91
CA CYS A 145 5.87 -2.99 -16.33
C CYS A 145 5.47 -4.31 -15.67
N LYS A 146 5.17 -5.33 -16.48
CA LYS A 146 4.75 -6.67 -16.05
C LYS A 146 5.79 -7.39 -15.19
N PHE A 147 7.07 -7.11 -15.43
CA PHE A 147 8.22 -7.74 -14.78
C PHE A 147 8.74 -6.93 -13.58
N ARG A 148 8.09 -5.82 -13.23
CA ARG A 148 8.42 -5.07 -12.03
C ARG A 148 7.87 -5.80 -10.81
N LYS A 149 8.66 -5.88 -9.73
CA LYS A 149 8.18 -6.36 -8.43
C LYS A 149 7.36 -5.29 -7.73
N VAL A 150 6.22 -5.70 -7.19
CA VAL A 150 5.32 -4.88 -6.38
C VAL A 150 5.04 -5.62 -5.07
N TYR A 151 4.75 -4.86 -4.01
CA TYR A 151 4.33 -5.47 -2.75
C TYR A 151 2.86 -5.86 -2.83
N CYS A 152 2.51 -6.95 -2.14
CA CYS A 152 1.12 -7.38 -2.04
C CYS A 152 0.22 -6.28 -1.46
N GLN A 153 -0.92 -6.04 -2.12
CA GLN A 153 -1.92 -5.06 -1.71
C GLN A 153 -2.68 -5.46 -0.44
N LEU A 154 -2.66 -6.76 -0.09
CA LEU A 154 -3.20 -7.28 1.17
C LEU A 154 -2.16 -7.25 2.31
N HIS A 155 -1.02 -6.58 2.09
CA HIS A 155 0.02 -6.35 3.08
C HIS A 155 0.55 -7.63 3.75
N CYS A 156 0.62 -8.74 3.00
CA CYS A 156 1.20 -10.00 3.49
C CYS A 156 2.74 -9.98 3.58
N GLY A 157 3.39 -8.90 3.12
CA GLY A 157 4.85 -8.75 3.08
C GLY A 157 5.52 -9.29 1.81
N ALA A 158 4.83 -10.11 1.01
CA ALA A 158 5.40 -10.66 -0.22
C ALA A 158 5.67 -9.59 -1.30
N LYS A 159 6.79 -9.75 -2.01
CA LYS A 159 7.15 -9.01 -3.24
C LYS A 159 6.93 -9.95 -4.43
N VAL A 160 5.97 -9.62 -5.31
CA VAL A 160 5.60 -10.45 -6.48
C VAL A 160 5.74 -9.66 -7.77
N TYR A 161 5.93 -10.33 -8.91
CA TYR A 161 5.93 -9.62 -10.19
C TYR A 161 4.54 -9.12 -10.53
N ASN A 162 4.45 -7.97 -11.22
CA ASN A 162 3.17 -7.32 -11.51
C ASN A 162 2.20 -8.24 -12.29
N HIS A 163 2.71 -9.06 -13.20
CA HIS A 163 1.90 -10.04 -13.94
C HIS A 163 1.43 -11.24 -13.10
N GLU A 164 2.05 -11.50 -11.95
CA GLU A 164 1.69 -12.58 -11.02
C GLU A 164 0.80 -12.08 -9.88
N VAL A 165 0.50 -10.77 -9.83
CA VAL A 165 -0.26 -10.17 -8.72
C VAL A 165 -1.64 -10.81 -8.59
N GLU A 166 -2.35 -11.03 -9.69
CA GLU A 166 -3.69 -11.62 -9.66
C GLU A 166 -3.67 -13.04 -9.09
N GLU A 167 -2.74 -13.87 -9.56
CA GLU A 167 -2.53 -15.23 -9.04
C GLU A 167 -2.13 -15.21 -7.56
N HIS A 168 -1.23 -14.31 -7.19
CA HIS A 168 -0.85 -14.13 -5.79
C HIS A 168 -2.04 -13.72 -4.92
N LEU A 169 -2.89 -12.80 -5.37
CA LEU A 169 -4.04 -12.33 -4.61
C LEU A 169 -5.06 -13.45 -4.36
N LEU A 170 -5.20 -14.41 -5.27
CA LEU A 170 -6.02 -15.60 -5.08
C LEU A 170 -5.48 -16.52 -3.99
N ASN A 171 -4.15 -16.64 -3.89
CA ASN A 171 -3.46 -17.54 -2.96
C ASN A 171 -2.88 -16.82 -1.73
N CYS A 172 -3.15 -15.52 -1.59
CA CYS A 172 -2.54 -14.70 -0.55
C CYS A 172 -2.99 -15.14 0.84
N PRO A 173 -2.09 -15.31 1.83
CA PRO A 173 -2.46 -15.70 3.19
C PRO A 173 -3.30 -14.65 3.93
N GLN A 174 -3.27 -13.39 3.45
CA GLN A 174 -4.08 -12.28 3.98
C GLN A 174 -5.41 -12.11 3.22
N ARG A 175 -5.70 -12.97 2.23
CA ARG A 175 -6.98 -12.97 1.52
C ARG A 175 -8.11 -13.35 2.46
N LYS A 176 -9.13 -12.49 2.51
CA LYS A 176 -10.33 -12.70 3.32
C LYS A 176 -11.54 -12.95 2.43
N GLU A 177 -12.41 -13.84 2.86
CA GLU A 177 -13.76 -14.02 2.29
C GLU A 177 -14.80 -14.05 3.41
N LYS A 178 -16.08 -13.90 3.05
CA LYS A 178 -17.19 -14.01 3.98
C LYS A 178 -17.47 -15.48 4.29
N CYS A 179 -17.51 -15.83 5.57
CA CYS A 179 -17.94 -17.15 6.01
C CYS A 179 -19.39 -17.39 5.57
N PRO A 180 -19.71 -18.50 4.88
CA PRO A 180 -21.07 -18.75 4.39
C PRO A 180 -22.11 -18.98 5.50
N LYS A 181 -21.67 -19.27 6.73
CA LYS A 181 -22.55 -19.56 7.88
C LYS A 181 -22.79 -18.36 8.78
N CYS A 182 -21.77 -17.54 9.02
CA CYS A 182 -21.85 -16.41 9.98
C CYS A 182 -21.52 -15.05 9.37
N SER A 183 -21.16 -14.98 8.08
CA SER A 183 -20.85 -13.75 7.35
C SER A 183 -19.67 -12.93 7.89
N LEU A 184 -18.86 -13.50 8.78
CA LEU A 184 -17.62 -12.87 9.26
C LEU A 184 -16.49 -13.05 8.24
N ASP A 185 -15.55 -12.10 8.21
CA ASP A 185 -14.37 -12.18 7.35
C ASP A 185 -13.39 -13.23 7.88
N ILE A 186 -13.05 -14.20 7.03
CA ILE A 186 -12.15 -15.31 7.36
C ILE A 186 -11.01 -15.41 6.35
N PHE A 187 -9.83 -15.80 6.83
CA PHE A 187 -8.67 -16.01 5.97
C PHE A 187 -8.76 -17.37 5.28
N VAL A 188 -8.88 -17.36 3.95
CA VAL A 188 -9.17 -18.57 3.17
C VAL A 188 -7.95 -19.44 2.86
N ASN A 189 -6.78 -18.81 2.73
CA ASN A 189 -5.54 -19.50 2.37
C ASN A 189 -4.64 -19.81 3.57
N GLN A 190 -5.13 -19.59 4.78
CA GLN A 190 -4.43 -20.02 5.98
C GLN A 190 -4.86 -21.45 6.32
N ARG A 191 -3.92 -22.27 6.81
CA ARG A 191 -4.23 -23.60 7.38
C ARG A 191 -5.36 -23.54 8.43
N LYS A 192 -5.55 -22.36 9.06
CA LYS A 192 -6.61 -22.04 10.02
C LYS A 192 -8.01 -21.89 9.43
N TYR A 193 -8.22 -22.00 8.11
CA TYR A 193 -9.59 -22.02 7.55
C TYR A 193 -10.42 -23.15 8.17
N ALA A 194 -9.81 -24.32 8.39
CA ALA A 194 -10.42 -25.43 9.13
C ALA A 194 -10.64 -25.13 10.64
N ALA A 195 -10.02 -24.08 11.17
CA ALA A 195 -10.10 -23.68 12.57
C ALA A 195 -11.12 -22.55 12.81
N HIS A 196 -11.85 -22.07 11.79
CA HIS A 196 -12.91 -21.09 12.00
C HIS A 196 -14.11 -21.72 12.73
N ASP A 197 -14.28 -21.38 14.00
CA ASP A 197 -15.45 -21.75 14.79
C ASP A 197 -16.48 -20.62 14.75
N CYS A 198 -17.50 -20.77 13.89
CA CYS A 198 -18.57 -19.79 13.75
C CYS A 198 -19.24 -19.45 15.09
N ILE A 199 -19.43 -20.44 15.96
CA ILE A 199 -20.16 -20.25 17.21
C ILE A 199 -19.34 -19.38 18.16
N GLN A 200 -18.04 -19.65 18.27
CA GLN A 200 -17.15 -18.87 19.13
C GLN A 200 -16.98 -17.44 18.62
N GLU A 201 -16.82 -17.25 17.31
CA GLU A 201 -16.71 -15.90 16.76
C GLU A 201 -18.01 -15.11 16.92
N MET A 202 -19.17 -15.72 16.66
CA MET A 202 -20.46 -15.06 16.90
C MET A 202 -20.66 -14.70 18.38
N LYS A 203 -20.22 -15.56 19.32
CA LYS A 203 -20.26 -15.25 20.77
C LYS A 203 -19.39 -14.04 21.11
N ARG A 204 -18.19 -13.93 20.51
CA ARG A 204 -17.29 -12.78 20.70
C ARG A 204 -17.89 -11.50 20.13
N GLU A 205 -18.46 -11.56 18.93
CA GLU A 205 -19.16 -10.43 18.30
C GLU A 205 -20.33 -9.95 19.16
N LEU A 206 -21.17 -10.87 19.63
CA LEU A 206 -22.26 -10.54 20.56
C LEU A 206 -21.76 -9.87 21.85
N ALA A 207 -20.65 -10.34 22.40
CA ALA A 207 -20.05 -9.72 23.59
C ALA A 207 -19.52 -8.31 23.29
N ARG A 208 -18.90 -8.09 22.13
CA ARG A 208 -18.41 -6.76 21.70
C ARG A 208 -19.58 -5.80 21.51
N THR A 209 -20.61 -6.18 20.77
CA THR A 209 -21.79 -5.34 20.54
C THR A 209 -22.52 -5.02 21.84
N LYS A 210 -22.65 -5.97 22.77
CA LYS A 210 -23.21 -5.69 24.11
C LYS A 210 -22.40 -4.64 24.86
N LYS A 211 -21.07 -4.71 24.81
CA LYS A 211 -20.17 -3.74 25.45
C LYS A 211 -20.30 -2.35 24.82
N GLU A 212 -20.32 -2.27 23.49
CA GLU A 212 -20.51 -1.01 22.74
C GLU A 212 -21.86 -0.39 23.05
N HIS A 213 -22.93 -1.18 23.05
CA HIS A 213 -24.27 -0.72 23.38
C HIS A 213 -24.37 -0.20 24.83
N TYR A 214 -23.73 -0.88 25.79
CA TYR A 214 -23.65 -0.40 27.17
C TYR A 214 -22.89 0.93 27.27
N GLN A 215 -21.77 1.06 26.55
CA GLN A 215 -20.97 2.29 26.50
C GLN A 215 -21.79 3.46 25.92
N LEU A 216 -22.49 3.24 24.81
CA LEU A 216 -23.38 4.23 24.19
C LEU A 216 -24.52 4.64 25.13
N LYS A 217 -25.17 3.67 25.81
CA LYS A 217 -26.21 3.96 26.82
C LYS A 217 -25.69 4.89 27.92
N LYS A 218 -24.47 4.62 28.41
CA LYS A 218 -23.83 5.44 29.45
C LYS A 218 -23.56 6.87 28.96
N GLU A 219 -23.06 7.02 27.73
CA GLU A 219 -22.81 8.33 27.11
C GLU A 219 -24.09 9.14 26.90
N LEU A 220 -25.20 8.47 26.57
CA LEU A 220 -26.53 9.08 26.44
C LEU A 220 -27.20 9.39 27.80
N GLY A 221 -26.55 9.08 28.93
CA GLY A 221 -27.11 9.32 30.26
C GLY A 221 -28.31 8.42 30.61
N ILE A 222 -28.51 7.35 29.85
CA ILE A 222 -29.59 6.38 30.04
C ILE A 222 -29.18 5.39 31.14
N ASN A 223 -29.75 5.52 32.34
CA ASN A 223 -29.59 4.57 33.44
C ASN A 223 -30.93 3.86 33.64
N TYR A 224 -31.09 2.70 33.01
CA TYR A 224 -32.17 1.77 33.34
C TYR A 224 -31.54 0.62 34.10
N ASP A 225 -32.07 0.35 35.29
CA ASP A 225 -31.75 -0.86 36.03
C ASP A 225 -32.52 -2.02 35.38
N GLU A 226 -31.86 -2.73 34.45
CA GLU A 226 -32.49 -3.79 33.64
C GLU A 226 -33.13 -4.90 34.50
N MET A 227 -32.71 -5.05 35.77
CA MET A 227 -33.31 -6.02 36.69
C MET A 227 -34.59 -5.52 37.37
N ASN A 228 -34.81 -4.21 37.47
CA ASN A 228 -35.92 -3.66 38.24
C ASN A 228 -37.01 -3.01 37.37
N ASN A 229 -36.76 -2.83 36.07
CA ASN A 229 -37.73 -2.23 35.12
C ASN A 229 -38.20 -0.84 35.60
N VAL A 230 -37.29 -0.08 36.22
CA VAL A 230 -37.56 1.26 36.77
C VAL A 230 -36.58 2.26 36.17
N CYS A 231 -37.06 3.45 35.80
CA CYS A 231 -36.18 4.54 35.38
C CYS A 231 -35.56 5.28 36.60
N LYS A 232 -34.62 6.21 36.36
CA LYS A 232 -33.95 7.03 37.40
C LYS A 232 -34.91 7.77 38.34
N GLU A 233 -36.13 8.05 37.90
CA GLU A 233 -37.18 8.73 38.67
C GLU A 233 -38.14 7.76 39.39
N ASN A 234 -37.76 6.47 39.48
CA ASN A 234 -38.56 5.43 40.11
C ASN A 234 -39.91 5.11 39.42
N HIS A 235 -40.08 5.47 38.15
CA HIS A 235 -41.23 5.05 37.36
C HIS A 235 -41.09 3.58 36.91
N LYS A 236 -42.07 2.74 37.25
CA LYS A 236 -42.19 1.38 36.70
C LYS A 236 -42.50 1.47 35.20
N LEU A 237 -41.61 0.94 34.37
CA LEU A 237 -41.83 0.78 32.94
C LEU A 237 -42.75 -0.44 32.77
N TYR A 238 -44.05 -0.21 32.59
CA TYR A 238 -44.99 -1.29 32.35
C TYR A 238 -44.61 -2.00 31.04
N GLN A 239 -44.46 -3.33 31.11
CA GLN A 239 -44.43 -4.15 29.91
C GLN A 239 -45.78 -3.92 29.22
N HIS A 240 -45.77 -3.45 27.98
CA HIS A 240 -46.94 -3.57 27.12
C HIS A 240 -47.17 -5.07 26.93
N GLU A 241 -48.02 -5.66 27.77
CA GLU A 241 -48.53 -7.00 27.56
C GLU A 241 -49.16 -7.00 26.16
N GLY A 242 -48.61 -7.85 25.31
CA GLY A 242 -49.08 -8.03 23.95
C GLY A 242 -50.58 -8.26 23.97
N PHE A 243 -51.29 -7.45 23.20
CA PHE A 243 -52.65 -7.72 22.78
C PHE A 243 -52.60 -9.00 21.94
N VAL A 244 -52.68 -10.17 22.58
CA VAL A 244 -52.92 -11.44 21.90
C VAL A 244 -54.34 -11.35 21.38
N ARG A 245 -54.51 -11.01 20.09
CA ARG A 245 -55.80 -11.18 19.42
C ARG A 245 -56.13 -12.67 19.40
N THR A 246 -56.97 -13.13 20.33
CA THR A 246 -57.61 -14.42 20.19
C THR A 246 -58.60 -14.35 19.03
N TYR A 247 -58.34 -15.17 18.01
CA TYR A 247 -59.24 -15.39 16.88
C TYR A 247 -60.51 -16.05 17.42
N ASN A 248 -61.60 -15.30 17.55
CA ASN A 248 -62.90 -15.85 17.91
C ASN A 248 -63.41 -16.72 16.74
N GLY A 249 -63.09 -18.01 16.78
CA GLY A 249 -63.84 -19.02 16.05
C GLY A 249 -65.23 -19.12 16.66
N VAL A 250 -66.23 -18.61 15.94
CA VAL A 250 -67.64 -18.80 16.24
C VAL A 250 -68.04 -20.21 15.81
N PRO A 251 -68.65 -21.04 16.67
CA PRO A 251 -69.35 -22.23 16.23
C PRO A 251 -70.84 -21.89 16.07
N GLN A 252 -71.34 -21.88 14.83
CA GLN A 252 -72.71 -22.25 14.44
C GLN A 252 -72.70 -22.68 12.96
#